data_AF-W5WAC0-F1
#
_entry.id   AF-W5WAC0-F1
#
_cell.length_a   1.000
_cell.length_b   1.000
_cell.length_c   1.000
_cell.angle_alpha   90.00
_cell.angle_beta   90.00
_cell.angle_gamma   90.00
#
_symmetry.space_group_name_H-M   'P 1'
#
loop_
_entity.id
_entity.type
_entity.pdbx_description
1 polymer ?
#
loop_
_entity_poly.entity_id
_entity_poly.type
_entity_poly.pdbx_seq_one_letter_code
_entity_poly.pdbx_strand_id
1 'polypeptide(L)'
;MYCGALSKRGNCQVGVSVHAVTDWASAALDWRLFLPKSWDDHTTADERQDERIRAQRRRCAIPDQARHREKWRLALDMIDELRQWGQPARPAVADTGYGDAAGFRQGLTERGLT
;
A
#
# COMPACT_ATOMS: atom_id res chain seq x y z
N MET A 1 2.22 13.40 -5.98
CA MET A 1 3.03 12.28 -5.45
C MET A 1 4.41 12.34 -6.11
N TYR A 2 5.49 12.17 -5.36
CA TYR A 2 6.85 12.17 -5.93
C TYR A 2 7.17 10.78 -6.48
N CYS A 3 7.62 10.70 -7.73
CA CYS A 3 8.05 9.45 -8.36
C CYS A 3 9.58 9.45 -8.40
N GLY A 4 10.22 8.60 -7.60
CA GLY A 4 11.69 8.50 -7.53
C GLY A 4 12.33 8.14 -8.87
N ALA A 5 11.68 7.31 -9.68
CA ALA A 5 12.17 6.92 -11.00
C ALA A 5 12.15 8.07 -12.03
N LEU A 6 11.22 9.02 -11.89
CA LEU A 6 11.08 10.14 -12.83
C LEU A 6 11.76 11.41 -12.34
N SER A 7 12.30 11.42 -11.11
CA SER A 7 12.85 12.59 -10.40
C SER A 7 11.93 13.82 -10.48
N LYS A 8 10.61 13.60 -10.60
CA LYS A 8 9.59 14.65 -10.75
C LYS A 8 8.23 14.19 -10.23
N ARG A 9 7.30 15.14 -10.08
CA ARG A 9 5.89 14.83 -9.87
C ARG A 9 5.32 14.27 -11.17
N GLY A 10 5.16 12.94 -11.22
CA GLY A 10 4.44 12.25 -12.28
C GLY A 10 3.03 11.87 -11.83
N ASN A 11 2.09 11.81 -12.77
CA ASN A 11 0.83 11.09 -12.59
C ASN A 11 1.13 9.59 -12.71
N CYS A 12 1.79 9.02 -11.70
CA CYS A 12 2.07 7.59 -11.62
C CYS A 12 1.12 6.92 -10.61
N GLN A 13 0.72 5.70 -10.93
CA GLN A 13 0.12 4.79 -9.95
C GLN A 13 1.22 4.27 -9.03
N VAL A 14 0.86 3.98 -7.77
CA VAL A 14 1.79 3.42 -6.79
C VAL A 14 1.27 2.08 -6.31
N GLY A 15 2.07 1.03 -6.53
CA GLY A 15 1.87 -0.28 -5.91
C GLY A 15 2.66 -0.39 -4.61
N VAL A 16 2.09 -1.09 -3.64
CA VAL A 16 2.81 -1.62 -2.48
C VAL A 16 2.87 -3.13 -2.66
N SER A 17 4.04 -3.75 -2.48
CA SER A 17 4.21 -5.20 -2.65
C SER A 17 4.93 -5.83 -1.47
N VAL A 18 4.64 -7.10 -1.22
CA VAL A 18 5.39 -7.96 -0.29
C VAL A 18 6.06 -9.05 -1.10
N HIS A 19 7.34 -9.29 -0.84
CA HIS A 19 8.15 -10.27 -1.57
C HIS A 19 8.69 -11.32 -0.60
N ALA A 20 8.67 -12.59 -1.01
CA ALA A 20 9.54 -13.61 -0.46
C ALA A 20 10.92 -13.46 -1.08
N VAL A 21 11.95 -13.48 -0.26
CA VAL A 21 13.33 -13.30 -0.71
C VAL A 21 14.20 -14.42 -0.15
N THR A 22 15.08 -14.93 -0.99
CA THR A 22 16.16 -15.86 -0.68
C THR A 22 17.46 -15.30 -1.27
N ASP A 23 18.58 -15.93 -0.98
CA ASP A 23 19.88 -15.52 -1.53
C ASP A 23 19.97 -15.64 -3.06
N TRP A 24 19.05 -16.39 -3.68
CA TRP A 24 19.05 -16.69 -5.11
C TRP A 24 17.95 -15.95 -5.89
N ALA A 25 16.86 -15.59 -5.22
CA ALA A 25 15.65 -15.09 -5.89
C ALA A 25 14.76 -14.27 -4.98
N SER A 26 13.95 -13.42 -5.62
CA SER A 26 12.82 -12.72 -5.01
C SER A 26 11.56 -12.97 -5.83
N ALA A 27 10.44 -13.21 -5.15
CA ALA A 27 9.14 -13.40 -5.76
C ALA A 27 8.10 -12.52 -5.04
N ALA A 28 7.33 -11.76 -5.82
CA ALA A 28 6.19 -11.02 -5.28
C ALA A 28 5.11 -12.01 -4.82
N LEU A 29 4.73 -11.93 -3.55
CA LEU A 29 3.67 -12.76 -2.97
C LEU A 29 2.32 -12.04 -2.95
N ASP A 30 2.33 -10.72 -2.78
CA ASP A 30 1.13 -9.88 -2.77
C ASP A 30 1.48 -8.47 -3.26
N TRP A 31 0.51 -7.79 -3.86
CA TRP A 31 0.59 -6.38 -4.23
C TRP A 31 -0.78 -5.69 -4.16
N ARG A 32 -0.77 -4.43 -3.75
CA ARG A 32 -1.98 -3.60 -3.67
C ARG A 32 -1.74 -2.22 -4.25
N LEU A 33 -2.77 -1.68 -4.91
CA LEU A 33 -2.77 -0.29 -5.37
C LEU A 33 -2.90 0.64 -4.15
N PHE A 34 -1.96 1.56 -3.99
CA PHE A 34 -2.11 2.67 -3.06
C PHE A 34 -2.92 3.79 -3.72
N LEU A 35 -4.04 4.15 -3.08
CA LEU A 35 -4.84 5.32 -3.45
C LEU A 35 -4.57 6.47 -2.47
N PRO A 36 -4.18 7.66 -2.96
CA PRO A 36 -4.12 8.85 -2.10
C PRO A 36 -5.53 9.33 -1.73
N LYS A 37 -5.67 10.06 -0.62
CA LYS A 37 -6.96 10.62 -0.16
C LYS A 37 -7.71 11.38 -1.26
N SER A 38 -7.00 12.13 -2.09
CA SER A 38 -7.61 12.90 -3.19
C SER A 38 -8.28 12.03 -4.28
N TRP A 39 -8.12 10.71 -4.23
CA TRP A 39 -8.77 9.72 -5.11
C TRP A 39 -9.80 8.86 -4.38
N ASP A 40 -10.11 9.18 -3.12
CA ASP A 40 -11.11 8.48 -2.33
C ASP A 40 -12.26 9.43 -1.99
N ASP A 41 -13.41 9.15 -2.59
CA ASP A 41 -14.66 9.87 -2.41
C ASP A 41 -15.12 9.86 -0.94
N HIS A 42 -14.72 8.88 -0.13
CA HIS A 42 -15.06 8.82 1.29
C HIS A 42 -14.27 9.79 2.18
N THR A 43 -13.27 10.48 1.61
CA THR A 43 -12.40 11.39 2.38
C THR A 43 -12.75 12.87 2.20
N THR A 44 -13.81 13.18 1.43
CA THR A 44 -14.30 14.54 1.19
C THR A 44 -15.75 14.68 1.65
N ALA A 45 -16.10 15.84 2.18
CA ALA A 45 -17.48 16.23 2.48
C ALA A 45 -18.09 17.14 1.39
N ASP A 46 -17.27 17.62 0.45
CA ASP A 46 -17.73 18.42 -0.70
C ASP A 46 -18.32 17.49 -1.78
N GLU A 47 -19.61 17.66 -2.06
CA GLU A 47 -20.38 16.87 -3.04
C GLU A 47 -19.82 16.99 -4.46
N ARG A 48 -19.41 18.19 -4.90
CA ARG A 48 -18.84 18.39 -6.23
C ARG A 48 -17.50 17.69 -6.35
N GLN A 49 -16.72 17.68 -5.27
CA GLN A 49 -15.45 16.97 -5.23
C GLN A 49 -15.66 15.45 -5.22
N ASP A 50 -16.62 14.95 -4.46
CA ASP A 50 -17.02 13.53 -4.45
C ASP A 50 -17.37 13.08 -5.88
N GLU A 51 -18.29 13.77 -6.56
CA GLU A 51 -18.73 13.41 -7.92
C GLU A 51 -17.56 13.36 -8.91
N ARG A 52 -16.67 14.35 -8.83
CA ARG A 52 -15.45 14.40 -9.65
C ARG A 52 -14.53 13.21 -9.37
N ILE A 53 -14.33 12.85 -8.10
CA ILE A 53 -13.52 11.69 -7.72
C ILE A 53 -14.15 10.40 -8.23
N ARG A 54 -15.47 10.20 -8.03
CA ARG A 54 -16.19 9.01 -8.54
C ARG A 54 -16.09 8.89 -10.06
N ALA A 55 -16.25 9.99 -10.79
CA ALA A 55 -16.10 10.01 -12.24
C ALA A 55 -14.67 9.62 -12.67
N GLN A 56 -13.65 10.15 -11.99
CA GLN A 56 -12.25 9.81 -12.24
C GLN A 56 -11.95 8.34 -11.93
N ARG A 57 -12.42 7.81 -10.80
CA ARG A 57 -12.28 6.40 -10.42
C ARG A 57 -12.90 5.47 -11.45
N ARG A 58 -14.12 5.76 -11.91
CA ARG A 58 -14.80 5.03 -12.99
C ARG A 58 -13.98 5.02 -14.28
N ARG A 59 -13.51 6.19 -14.71
CA ARG A 59 -12.69 6.33 -15.92
C ARG A 59 -11.39 5.54 -15.85
N CYS A 60 -10.78 5.45 -14.67
CA CYS A 60 -9.54 4.72 -14.44
C CYS A 60 -9.76 3.26 -14.00
N ALA A 61 -11.00 2.76 -14.04
CA ALA A 61 -11.37 1.41 -13.62
C ALA A 61 -10.90 1.05 -12.20
N ILE A 62 -10.91 2.03 -11.28
CA ILE A 62 -10.56 1.81 -9.87
C ILE A 62 -11.75 1.12 -9.18
N PRO A 63 -11.58 -0.09 -8.62
CA PRO A 63 -12.67 -0.81 -7.95
C PRO A 63 -13.18 -0.07 -6.71
N ASP A 64 -14.47 -0.22 -6.38
CA ASP A 64 -15.09 0.47 -5.24
C ASP A 64 -14.53 0.03 -3.87
N GLN A 65 -14.02 -1.18 -3.75
CA GLN A 65 -13.35 -1.64 -2.53
C GLN A 65 -11.96 -1.00 -2.34
N ALA A 66 -11.36 -0.45 -3.39
CA ALA A 66 -10.06 0.21 -3.29
C ALA A 66 -10.22 1.59 -2.64
N ARG A 67 -9.78 1.71 -1.39
CA ARG A 67 -9.89 2.93 -0.57
C ARG A 67 -8.53 3.46 -0.17
N HIS A 68 -8.50 4.73 0.26
CA HIS A 68 -7.30 5.28 0.84
C HIS A 68 -6.91 4.51 2.10
N ARG A 69 -5.66 4.08 2.13
CA ARG A 69 -5.04 3.48 3.30
C ARG A 69 -3.56 3.81 3.28
N GLU A 70 -2.98 4.09 4.44
CA GLU A 70 -1.56 4.37 4.54
C GLU A 70 -0.74 3.18 4.01
N LYS A 71 0.33 3.46 3.26
CA LYS A 71 1.14 2.41 2.64
C LYS A 71 1.63 1.36 3.64
N TRP A 72 2.06 1.81 4.83
CA TRP A 72 2.53 0.92 5.88
C TRP A 72 1.42 0.03 6.44
N ARG A 73 0.17 0.51 6.49
CA ARG A 73 -0.98 -0.31 6.88
C ARG A 73 -1.33 -1.31 5.80
N LEU A 74 -1.25 -0.93 4.51
CA LEU A 74 -1.39 -1.87 3.41
C LEU A 74 -0.34 -2.99 3.52
N ALA A 75 0.91 -2.67 3.82
CA ALA A 75 1.96 -3.67 4.02
C ALA A 75 1.64 -4.65 5.17
N LEU A 76 1.18 -4.15 6.32
CA LEU A 76 0.77 -5.00 7.44
C LEU A 76 -0.43 -5.89 7.09
N ASP A 77 -1.43 -5.36 6.39
CA ASP A 77 -2.59 -6.15 5.97
C ASP A 77 -2.19 -7.29 5.01
N MET A 78 -1.28 -7.01 4.07
CA MET A 78 -0.75 -8.04 3.15
C MET A 78 0.04 -9.10 3.92
N ILE A 79 0.83 -8.71 4.92
CA ILE A 79 1.52 -9.65 5.80
C ILE A 79 0.51 -10.54 6.55
N ASP A 80 -0.56 -9.97 7.09
CA ASP A 80 -1.59 -10.73 7.78
C ASP A 80 -2.31 -11.72 6.86
N GLU A 81 -2.65 -11.29 5.64
CA GLU A 81 -3.24 -12.15 4.62
C GLU A 81 -2.30 -13.30 4.22
N LEU A 82 -1.02 -13.03 3.99
CA LEU A 82 -0.03 -14.05 3.68
C LEU A 82 0.11 -15.08 4.81
N ARG A 83 0.02 -14.64 6.08
CA ARG A 83 0.00 -15.55 7.23
C ARG A 83 -1.25 -16.42 7.25
N GLN A 84 -2.41 -15.87 6.88
CA GLN A 84 -3.66 -16.65 6.73
C GLN A 84 -3.54 -17.68 5.60
N TRP A 85 -2.76 -17.41 4.56
CA TRP A 85 -2.43 -18.38 3.52
C TRP A 85 -1.35 -19.40 3.93
N GLY A 86 -0.88 -19.35 5.17
CA GLY A 86 0.07 -20.32 5.72
C GLY A 86 1.55 -19.98 5.48
N GLN A 87 1.87 -18.75 5.05
CA GLN A 87 3.27 -18.34 4.95
C GLN A 87 3.93 -18.30 6.33
N PRO A 88 5.14 -18.86 6.49
CA PRO A 88 5.83 -18.88 7.77
C PRO A 88 6.23 -17.46 8.18
N ALA A 89 6.23 -17.20 9.49
CA ALA A 89 6.79 -15.97 10.04
C ALA A 89 8.29 -15.91 9.73
N ARG A 90 8.72 -14.82 9.07
CA ARG A 90 10.11 -14.54 8.71
C ARG A 90 10.43 -13.08 9.00
N PRO A 91 11.70 -12.72 9.26
CA PRO A 91 12.10 -11.33 9.40
C PRO A 91 11.65 -10.49 8.20
N ALA A 92 11.12 -9.30 8.48
CA ALA A 92 10.71 -8.36 7.44
C ALA A 92 11.78 -7.28 7.25
N VAL A 93 12.09 -6.97 5.98
CA VAL A 93 12.93 -5.83 5.60
C VAL A 93 12.10 -4.86 4.78
N ALA A 94 12.23 -3.57 5.04
CA ALA A 94 11.53 -2.51 4.32
C ALA A 94 12.43 -1.28 4.15
N ASP A 95 12.09 -0.43 3.19
CA ASP A 95 12.80 0.84 3.00
C ASP A 95 12.60 1.81 4.17
N THR A 96 13.41 2.87 4.22
CA THR A 96 13.38 3.89 5.27
C THR A 96 12.04 4.61 5.37
N GLY A 97 11.27 4.74 4.28
CA GLY A 97 9.94 5.35 4.31
C GLY A 97 8.92 4.54 5.12
N TYR A 98 9.04 3.21 5.14
CA TYR A 98 8.30 2.37 6.10
C TYR A 98 8.94 2.40 7.49
N GLY A 99 10.28 2.42 7.52
CA GLY A 99 11.07 2.52 8.74
C GLY A 99 10.71 3.73 9.61
N ASP A 100 10.41 4.89 9.02
CA ASP A 100 10.04 6.11 9.74
C ASP A 100 8.67 6.04 10.41
N ALA A 101 7.78 5.18 9.92
CA ALA A 101 6.45 5.00 10.50
C ALA A 101 6.52 4.17 11.80
N ALA A 102 6.48 4.84 12.96
CA ALA A 102 6.50 4.17 14.27
C ALA A 102 5.42 3.07 14.41
N GLY A 103 4.22 3.32 13.88
CA GLY A 103 3.12 2.34 13.86
C GLY A 103 3.41 1.11 13.00
N PHE A 104 4.22 1.24 11.94
CA PHE A 104 4.65 0.10 11.14
C PHE A 104 5.59 -0.80 11.93
N ARG A 105 6.62 -0.21 12.54
CA ARG A 105 7.59 -0.95 13.36
C ARG A 105 6.88 -1.68 14.52
N GLN A 106 6.02 -0.96 15.23
CA GLN A 106 5.21 -1.55 16.30
C GLN A 106 4.32 -2.70 15.78
N GLY A 107 3.66 -2.52 14.63
CA GLY A 107 2.84 -3.55 14.03
C GLY A 107 3.62 -4.81 13.63
N LEU A 108 4.88 -4.68 13.19
CA LEU A 108 5.77 -5.83 12.96
C LEU A 108 6.14 -6.52 14.27
N THR A 109 6.47 -5.78 15.32
CA THR A 109 6.78 -6.33 16.65
C THR A 109 5.61 -7.15 17.20
N GLU A 110 4.39 -6.62 17.15
CA GLU A 110 3.17 -7.30 17.61
C GLU A 110 2.91 -8.61 16.85
N ARG A 111 3.43 -8.70 15.62
CA ARG A 111 3.33 -9.89 14.76
C ARG A 111 4.47 -10.88 14.98
N GLY A 112 5.49 -10.52 15.76
CA GLY A 112 6.70 -11.31 15.97
C GLY A 112 7.64 -11.33 14.76
N LEU A 113 7.70 -10.22 14.00
CA LEU A 113 8.44 -10.10 12.72
C LEU A 113 9.65 -9.15 12.79
N THR A 114 10.09 -8.81 14.00
CA THR A 114 11.32 -8.03 14.28
C THR A 114 12.52 -8.91 14.49
#